data_AF-A0A0G1MS63-F1
#
_entry.id   AF-A0A0G1MS63-F1
#
_cell.length_a   1.000
_cell.length_b   1.000
_cell.length_c   1.000
_cell.angle_alpha   90.00
_cell.angle_beta   90.00
_cell.angle_gamma   90.00
#
_symmetry.space_group_name_H-M   'P 1'
#
loop_
_entity.id
_entity.type
_entity.pdbx_description
1 polymer ?
#
loop_
_entity_poly.entity_id
_entity_poly.type
_entity_poly.pdbx_seq_one_letter_code
_entity_poly.pdbx_strand_id
1 'polypeptide(L)'
;MQQLLDLSKRKIAKVGDVLTGAVLHKEARRIFIDLGSFGTGVVLGREYLNALGTIKGLKIGAEISVKIIGSLNEDSYWELSLSEADKEAAWQRMRDLKDKKETLSMAVMGVNYGGLLLQLNGIEGFLPVSQLSLEHYPRVDGGDKSKILEELRKFTGKEMKVRILDLDEKEGKLIFSEREAQKEAIQQAVAHYQIGDTIEGEITGLADFGVFVKFGGEFALEGLIHISEIDYALVDDPSKYVQVGERIKAQIINIKDDRIFLSLKALKPDPWSLVSETYQKQNSYTGKVIKINPIGAFVSFNQGIYGICPVATFKGDLDALKQILSVDREYSFTITEIDNTEKRLMLEYHSEPGK
;
A
#
# COMPACT_ATOMS: atom_id res chain seq x y z
N MET A 1 26.68 -73.39 8.00
CA MET A 1 27.79 -72.52 7.56
C MET A 1 27.27 -71.54 6.49
N GLN A 2 26.27 -70.70 6.82
CA GLN A 2 25.57 -69.89 5.82
C GLN A 2 24.89 -68.62 6.38
N GLN A 3 25.35 -68.11 7.54
CA GLN A 3 24.66 -67.02 8.25
C GLN A 3 25.61 -65.92 8.73
N LEU A 4 26.62 -65.56 7.93
CA LEU A 4 27.66 -64.61 8.36
C LEU A 4 28.15 -63.63 7.27
N LEU A 5 27.36 -63.38 6.22
CA LEU A 5 27.82 -62.59 5.07
C LEU A 5 26.90 -61.44 4.62
N ASP A 6 26.02 -60.92 5.48
CA ASP A 6 25.12 -59.83 5.09
C ASP A 6 25.03 -58.68 6.11
N LEU A 7 26.19 -58.16 6.56
CA LEU A 7 26.25 -57.02 7.49
C LEU A 7 27.25 -55.91 7.11
N SER A 8 27.56 -55.74 5.83
CA SER A 8 28.45 -54.63 5.43
C SER A 8 28.03 -53.91 4.14
N LYS A 9 26.76 -53.51 4.04
CA LYS A 9 26.48 -52.21 3.43
C LYS A 9 26.90 -51.13 4.43
N ARG A 10 28.21 -50.90 4.60
CA ARG A 10 28.69 -49.70 5.27
C ARG A 10 28.19 -48.53 4.42
N LYS A 11 27.10 -47.88 4.85
CA LYS A 11 26.74 -46.57 4.32
C LYS A 11 27.95 -45.69 4.58
N ILE A 12 28.65 -45.30 3.53
CA ILE A 12 29.72 -44.32 3.62
C ILE A 12 28.99 -42.98 3.66
N ALA A 13 29.14 -42.24 4.75
CA ALA A 13 28.58 -40.91 4.82
C ALA A 13 29.24 -40.03 3.75
N LYS A 14 28.44 -39.24 3.06
CA LYS A 14 28.90 -38.30 2.04
C LYS A 14 28.86 -36.89 2.59
N VAL A 15 29.75 -36.04 2.05
CA VAL A 15 29.65 -34.60 2.24
C VAL A 15 28.26 -34.15 1.76
N GLY A 16 27.52 -33.49 2.63
CA GLY A 16 26.12 -33.13 2.42
C GLY A 16 25.11 -33.91 3.26
N ASP A 17 25.50 -35.05 3.84
CA ASP A 17 24.59 -35.86 4.67
C ASP A 17 24.35 -35.19 6.04
N VAL A 18 23.09 -35.14 6.45
CA VAL A 18 22.68 -34.69 7.79
C VAL A 18 22.60 -35.92 8.69
N LEU A 19 23.33 -35.89 9.80
CA LEU A 19 23.41 -36.95 10.80
C LEU A 19 23.06 -36.40 12.17
N THR A 20 22.46 -37.23 13.01
CA THR A 20 22.28 -36.95 14.43
C THR A 20 23.46 -37.49 15.21
N GLY A 21 24.02 -36.69 16.11
CA GLY A 21 25.16 -37.09 16.92
C GLY A 21 25.15 -36.50 18.32
N ALA A 22 25.76 -37.20 19.26
CA ALA A 22 25.83 -36.78 20.66
C ALA A 22 27.10 -35.94 20.91
N VAL A 23 26.97 -34.82 21.63
CA VAL A 23 28.13 -34.00 22.00
C VAL A 23 29.05 -34.78 22.94
N LEU A 24 30.26 -35.15 22.49
CA LEU A 24 31.25 -35.82 23.32
C LEU A 24 32.00 -34.83 24.20
N HIS A 25 32.54 -33.78 23.58
CA HIS A 25 33.42 -32.86 24.27
C HIS A 25 33.38 -31.48 23.62
N LYS A 26 33.52 -30.44 24.45
CA LYS A 26 33.48 -29.04 24.03
C LYS A 26 34.75 -28.33 24.50
N GLU A 27 35.47 -27.74 23.56
CA GLU A 27 36.61 -26.87 23.81
C GLU A 27 36.32 -25.43 23.33
N ALA A 28 37.25 -24.51 23.59
CA ALA A 28 37.08 -23.08 23.31
C ALA A 28 36.87 -22.72 21.82
N ARG A 29 37.32 -23.57 20.89
CA ARG A 29 37.25 -23.36 19.43
C ARG A 29 36.91 -24.62 18.62
N ARG A 30 36.52 -25.70 19.28
CA ARG A 30 36.13 -26.97 18.64
C ARG A 30 35.12 -27.72 19.49
N ILE A 31 34.17 -28.39 18.86
CA ILE A 31 33.27 -29.33 19.53
C ILE A 31 33.34 -30.68 18.82
N PHE A 32 33.42 -31.75 19.61
CA PHE A 32 33.46 -33.13 19.13
C PHE A 32 32.09 -33.75 19.32
N ILE A 33 31.61 -34.41 18.27
CA ILE A 33 30.27 -34.97 18.18
C ILE A 33 30.41 -36.41 17.71
N ASP A 34 29.83 -37.33 18.46
CA ASP A 34 29.77 -38.74 18.09
C ASP A 34 28.68 -38.95 17.04
N LEU A 35 29.06 -39.39 15.84
CA LEU A 35 28.14 -39.75 14.75
C LEU A 35 27.84 -41.25 14.75
N GLY A 36 28.20 -41.98 15.81
CA GLY A 36 27.97 -43.40 15.98
C GLY A 36 28.70 -44.23 14.93
N SER A 37 27.95 -44.87 14.03
CA SER A 37 28.50 -45.73 12.97
C SER A 37 29.38 -45.02 11.95
N PHE A 38 29.34 -43.69 11.92
CA PHE A 38 30.11 -42.87 10.99
C PHE A 38 31.40 -42.30 11.61
N GLY A 39 31.65 -42.54 12.89
CA GLY A 39 32.83 -42.06 13.62
C GLY A 39 32.60 -40.74 14.34
N THR A 40 33.67 -40.02 14.64
CA THR A 40 33.60 -38.75 15.37
C THR A 40 33.70 -37.59 14.39
N GLY A 41 32.80 -36.62 14.52
CA GLY A 41 32.89 -35.36 13.81
C GLY A 41 33.35 -34.21 14.71
N VAL A 42 33.91 -33.20 14.09
CA VAL A 42 34.43 -32.00 14.73
C VAL A 42 33.87 -30.77 14.02
N VAL A 43 33.38 -29.82 14.80
CA VAL A 43 33.02 -28.47 14.30
C VAL A 43 34.16 -27.54 14.69
N LEU A 44 34.82 -26.93 13.72
CA LEU A 44 35.97 -26.03 13.90
C LEU A 44 35.85 -24.73 13.09
N GLY A 45 36.71 -23.76 13.38
CA GLY A 45 36.88 -22.56 12.57
C GLY A 45 35.61 -21.71 12.45
N ARG A 46 35.19 -21.45 11.20
CA ARG A 46 34.05 -20.59 10.88
C ARG A 46 32.71 -21.19 11.33
N GLU A 47 32.57 -22.51 11.31
CA GLU A 47 31.35 -23.18 11.76
C GLU A 47 31.15 -23.12 13.26
N TYR A 48 32.24 -23.20 14.03
CA TYR A 48 32.19 -22.99 15.49
C TYR A 48 31.75 -21.55 15.83
N LEU A 49 32.23 -20.56 15.08
CA LEU A 49 31.84 -19.16 15.24
C LEU A 49 30.37 -18.93 14.86
N ASN A 50 29.90 -19.54 13.78
CA ASN A 50 28.49 -19.46 13.36
C ASN A 50 27.54 -20.12 14.38
N ALA A 51 27.97 -21.22 15.00
CA ALA A 51 27.19 -21.98 15.97
C ALA A 51 27.43 -21.57 17.44
N LEU A 52 28.15 -20.47 17.70
CA LEU A 52 28.63 -20.11 19.04
C LEU A 52 27.49 -19.86 20.04
N GLY A 53 26.34 -19.37 19.55
CA GLY A 53 25.10 -19.23 20.33
C GLY A 53 24.53 -20.57 20.79
N THR A 54 24.36 -21.51 19.87
CA THR A 54 23.86 -22.88 20.15
C THR A 54 24.85 -23.68 20.98
N ILE A 55 26.15 -23.58 20.68
CA ILE A 55 27.24 -24.25 21.40
C ILE A 55 27.31 -23.78 22.86
N LYS A 56 26.99 -22.52 23.17
CA LYS A 56 26.96 -22.04 24.56
C LYS A 56 25.89 -22.74 25.41
N GLY A 57 24.75 -23.10 24.83
CA GLY A 57 23.65 -23.80 25.53
C GLY A 57 23.75 -25.33 25.51
N LEU A 58 24.61 -25.91 24.66
CA LEU A 58 24.77 -27.35 24.52
C LEU A 58 25.46 -28.00 25.73
N LYS A 59 24.81 -29.03 26.29
CA LYS A 59 25.37 -29.90 27.32
C LYS A 59 26.07 -31.10 26.67
N ILE A 60 27.13 -31.57 27.32
CA ILE A 60 27.80 -32.82 26.93
C ILE A 60 26.77 -33.96 27.03
N GLY A 61 26.68 -34.78 25.97
CA GLY A 61 25.70 -35.85 25.81
C GLY A 61 24.38 -35.45 25.13
N ALA A 62 24.18 -34.18 24.76
CA ALA A 62 23.01 -33.77 24.00
C ALA A 62 23.08 -34.26 22.56
N GLU A 63 22.00 -34.84 22.05
CA GLU A 63 21.86 -35.18 20.63
C GLU A 63 21.56 -33.92 19.82
N ILE A 64 22.33 -33.72 18.76
CA ILE A 64 22.20 -32.60 17.83
C ILE A 64 22.29 -33.09 16.40
N SER A 65 21.55 -32.43 15.52
CA SER A 65 21.66 -32.67 14.08
C SER A 65 22.80 -31.84 13.50
N VAL A 66 23.66 -32.50 12.75
CA VAL A 66 24.88 -31.94 12.16
C VAL A 66 25.02 -32.42 10.73
N LYS A 67 25.43 -31.53 9.84
CA LYS A 67 25.71 -31.90 8.45
C LYS A 67 27.21 -32.06 8.24
N ILE A 68 27.59 -33.07 7.48
CA ILE A 68 28.97 -33.25 7.05
C ILE A 68 29.27 -32.24 5.94
N ILE A 69 30.21 -31.33 6.19
CA ILE A 69 30.63 -30.31 5.23
C ILE A 69 31.98 -30.63 4.57
N GLY A 70 32.78 -31.50 5.18
CA GLY A 70 34.11 -31.86 4.69
C GLY A 70 34.41 -33.33 4.89
N SER A 71 35.47 -33.81 4.23
CA SER A 71 36.02 -35.15 4.39
C SER A 71 36.73 -35.31 5.75
N LEU A 72 37.19 -36.53 6.06
CA LEU A 72 38.04 -36.76 7.23
C LEU A 72 39.28 -35.87 7.20
N ASN A 73 39.52 -35.13 8.28
CA ASN A 73 40.77 -34.40 8.51
C ASN A 73 41.93 -35.37 8.84
N GLU A 74 43.16 -34.86 8.94
CA GLU A 74 44.36 -35.68 9.24
C GLU A 74 44.21 -36.52 10.53
N ASP A 75 43.44 -36.04 11.49
CA ASP A 75 43.12 -36.72 12.74
C ASP A 75 41.92 -37.71 12.65
N SER A 76 41.45 -38.00 11.43
CA SER A 76 40.30 -38.89 11.14
C SER A 76 38.92 -38.41 11.65
N TYR A 77 38.74 -37.10 11.86
CA TYR A 77 37.44 -36.53 12.22
C TYR A 77 36.70 -35.95 11.01
N TRP A 78 35.38 -36.13 10.94
CA TRP A 78 34.53 -35.48 9.95
C TRP A 78 34.35 -34.00 10.25
N GLU A 79 34.44 -33.12 9.25
CA GLU A 79 34.06 -31.73 9.45
C GLU A 79 32.55 -31.57 9.44
N LEU A 80 32.03 -30.99 10.52
CA LEU A 80 30.61 -30.83 10.76
C LEU A 80 30.21 -29.35 10.78
N SER A 81 29.00 -29.07 10.32
CA SER A 81 28.29 -27.82 10.58
C SER A 81 27.09 -28.06 11.49
N LEU A 82 27.09 -27.35 12.62
CA LEU A 82 25.95 -27.22 13.53
C LEU A 82 24.94 -26.16 13.03
N SER A 83 25.31 -25.39 12.01
CA SER A 83 24.56 -24.21 11.56
C SER A 83 23.33 -24.54 10.73
N GLU A 84 23.28 -25.68 10.04
CA GLU A 84 22.18 -25.98 9.10
C GLU A 84 20.89 -26.49 9.75
N ALA A 85 20.95 -27.23 10.86
CA ALA A 85 19.75 -27.70 11.55
C ALA A 85 18.96 -26.56 12.22
N ASP A 86 19.68 -25.62 12.83
CA ASP A 86 19.07 -24.41 13.41
C ASP A 86 18.50 -23.49 12.32
N LYS A 87 19.17 -23.41 11.15
CA LYS A 87 18.66 -22.68 9.99
C LYS A 87 17.38 -23.31 9.46
N GLU A 88 17.35 -24.63 9.27
CA GLU A 88 16.18 -25.32 8.73
C GLU A 88 14.97 -25.22 9.66
N ALA A 89 15.18 -25.34 10.97
CA ALA A 89 14.14 -25.08 11.98
C ALA A 89 13.67 -23.61 11.99
N ALA A 90 14.58 -22.64 11.80
CA ALA A 90 14.23 -21.24 11.69
C ALA A 90 13.40 -20.96 10.42
N TRP A 91 13.79 -21.51 9.27
CA TRP A 91 13.05 -21.39 8.00
C TRP A 91 11.67 -22.01 8.08
N GLN A 92 11.55 -23.18 8.71
CA GLN A 92 10.26 -23.83 8.91
C GLN A 92 9.31 -22.95 9.74
N ARG A 93 9.82 -22.32 10.82
CA ARG A 93 9.03 -21.34 11.59
C ARG A 93 8.62 -20.13 10.76
N MET A 94 9.49 -19.63 9.87
CA MET A 94 9.13 -18.51 8.99
C MET A 94 8.03 -18.87 7.98
N ARG A 95 8.03 -20.10 7.45
CA ARG A 95 6.92 -20.61 6.63
C ARG A 95 5.63 -20.66 7.42
N ASP A 96 5.67 -21.22 8.62
CA ASP A 96 4.48 -21.32 9.48
C ASP A 96 3.91 -19.94 9.80
N LEU A 97 4.76 -18.94 10.07
CA LEU A 97 4.36 -17.56 10.30
C LEU A 97 3.77 -16.89 9.04
N LYS A 98 4.33 -17.18 7.85
CA LYS A 98 3.78 -16.72 6.56
C LYS A 98 2.38 -17.32 6.31
N ASP A 99 2.21 -18.62 6.53
CA ASP A 99 0.93 -19.31 6.32
C ASP A 99 -0.14 -18.89 7.33
N LYS A 100 0.25 -18.71 8.59
CA LYS A 100 -0.63 -18.19 9.66
C LYS A 100 -0.94 -16.72 9.52
N LYS A 101 -0.30 -16.03 8.57
CA LYS A 101 -0.58 -14.63 8.29
C LYS A 101 -0.37 -13.72 9.50
N GLU A 102 0.55 -14.10 10.38
CA GLU A 102 0.72 -13.50 11.70
C GLU A 102 1.45 -12.15 11.62
N THR A 103 0.98 -11.18 12.41
CA THR A 103 1.59 -9.85 12.51
C THR A 103 2.73 -9.88 13.53
N LEU A 104 3.92 -9.50 13.10
CA LEU A 104 5.16 -9.54 13.87
C LEU A 104 5.56 -8.12 14.25
N SER A 105 5.84 -7.87 15.52
CA SER A 105 6.43 -6.62 15.97
C SER A 105 7.95 -6.74 15.97
N MET A 106 8.64 -5.88 15.22
CA MET A 106 10.09 -5.92 15.11
C MET A 106 10.71 -4.54 14.97
N ALA A 107 11.87 -4.37 15.58
CA ALA A 107 12.62 -3.13 15.53
C ALA A 107 13.39 -2.99 14.21
N VAL A 108 13.40 -1.78 13.64
CA VAL A 108 14.20 -1.45 12.46
C VAL A 108 15.68 -1.41 12.84
N MET A 109 16.46 -2.33 12.28
CA MET A 109 17.91 -2.41 12.48
C MET A 109 18.66 -1.33 11.69
N GLY A 110 18.16 -0.98 10.51
CA GLY A 110 18.82 -0.04 9.63
C GLY A 110 17.94 0.35 8.45
N VAL A 111 18.49 1.20 7.59
CA VAL A 111 17.76 1.79 6.46
C VAL A 111 18.68 1.81 5.25
N ASN A 112 18.13 1.47 4.09
CA ASN A 112 18.78 1.65 2.81
C ASN A 112 17.94 2.58 1.90
N TYR A 113 18.44 2.88 0.70
CA TYR A 113 17.77 3.78 -0.24
C TYR A 113 16.40 3.28 -0.74
N GLY A 114 16.08 1.99 -0.53
CA GLY A 114 14.87 1.34 -1.03
C GLY A 114 13.94 0.82 0.06
N GLY A 115 14.24 0.99 1.35
CA GLY A 115 13.43 0.43 2.44
C GLY A 115 14.13 0.28 3.78
N LEU A 116 13.45 -0.40 4.69
CA LEU A 116 13.91 -0.66 6.05
C LEU A 116 14.52 -2.06 6.14
N LEU A 117 15.61 -2.18 6.90
CA LEU A 117 16.23 -3.45 7.26
C LEU A 117 15.71 -3.87 8.63
N LEU A 118 15.16 -5.06 8.68
CA LEU A 118 14.56 -5.68 9.87
C LEU A 118 15.29 -6.99 10.14
N GLN A 119 15.27 -7.46 11.39
CA GLN A 119 15.84 -8.76 11.72
C GLN A 119 14.83 -9.56 12.53
N LEU A 120 14.61 -10.81 12.14
CA LEU A 120 13.74 -11.74 12.84
C LEU A 120 14.49 -13.04 13.09
N ASN A 121 14.67 -13.39 14.38
CA ASN A 121 15.34 -14.61 14.83
C ASN A 121 16.72 -14.86 14.18
N GLY A 122 17.49 -13.79 13.96
CA GLY A 122 18.83 -13.84 13.34
C GLY A 122 18.82 -13.81 11.81
N ILE A 123 17.66 -13.88 11.16
CA ILE A 123 17.50 -13.74 9.71
C ILE A 123 17.28 -12.27 9.36
N GLU A 124 18.08 -11.75 8.43
CA GLU A 124 17.90 -10.40 7.91
C GLU A 124 16.69 -10.35 6.99
N GLY A 125 15.93 -9.27 7.05
CA GLY A 125 14.85 -9.02 6.13
C GLY A 125 14.74 -7.57 5.72
N PHE A 126 14.01 -7.38 4.65
CA PHE A 126 13.89 -6.13 3.95
C PHE A 126 12.42 -5.78 3.80
N LEU A 127 12.07 -4.57 4.22
CA LEU A 127 10.76 -3.98 4.02
C LEU A 127 10.89 -2.86 2.99
N PRO A 128 10.45 -3.08 1.74
CA PRO A 128 10.54 -2.08 0.70
C PRO A 128 9.62 -0.88 0.98
N VAL A 129 10.02 0.30 0.50
CA VAL A 129 9.21 1.53 0.70
C VAL A 129 7.78 1.39 0.17
N SER A 130 7.58 0.61 -0.89
CA SER A 130 6.26 0.33 -1.49
C SER A 130 5.35 -0.55 -0.63
N GLN A 131 5.89 -1.18 0.41
CA GLN A 131 5.18 -2.04 1.35
C GLN A 131 5.06 -1.43 2.75
N LEU A 132 5.56 -0.20 2.96
CA LEU A 132 5.29 0.61 4.14
C LEU A 132 3.82 1.02 4.20
N SER A 133 3.34 1.30 5.41
CA SER A 133 2.05 1.96 5.59
C SER A 133 2.11 3.41 5.09
N LEU A 134 0.94 3.97 4.82
CA LEU A 134 0.78 5.33 4.32
C LEU A 134 1.28 6.39 5.32
N GLU A 135 1.29 6.08 6.62
CA GLU A 135 1.82 6.96 7.67
C GLU A 135 3.34 7.08 7.62
N HIS A 136 4.00 6.01 7.20
CA HIS A 136 5.46 5.89 7.17
C HIS A 136 6.03 6.06 5.76
N TYR A 137 5.18 6.33 4.77
CA TYR A 137 5.59 6.55 3.39
C TYR A 137 6.27 7.92 3.23
N PRO A 138 7.53 8.00 2.75
CA PRO A 138 8.25 9.24 2.59
C PRO A 138 7.71 10.02 1.38
N ARG A 139 6.91 11.06 1.66
CA ARG A 139 6.36 11.97 0.65
C ARG A 139 7.35 13.11 0.39
N VAL A 140 8.27 12.88 -0.54
CA VAL A 140 9.20 13.90 -0.99
C VAL A 140 8.99 14.24 -2.46
N ASP A 141 8.76 15.52 -2.73
CA ASP A 141 8.72 16.06 -4.08
C ASP A 141 10.05 15.82 -4.79
N GLY A 142 9.99 15.22 -5.99
CA GLY A 142 11.12 15.09 -6.89
C GLY A 142 12.03 13.87 -6.70
N GLY A 143 11.70 12.91 -5.83
CA GLY A 143 12.43 11.63 -5.75
C GLY A 143 13.89 11.75 -5.29
N ASP A 144 14.22 12.82 -4.55
CA ASP A 144 15.54 13.04 -3.96
C ASP A 144 15.92 11.87 -3.02
N LYS A 145 16.80 10.99 -3.50
CA LYS A 145 17.26 9.77 -2.78
C LYS A 145 17.82 10.07 -1.38
N SER A 146 18.38 11.27 -1.18
CA SER A 146 18.94 11.70 0.10
C SER A 146 17.86 11.99 1.15
N LYS A 147 16.76 12.64 0.75
CA LYS A 147 15.66 12.99 1.68
C LYS A 147 14.83 11.77 2.07
N ILE A 148 14.63 10.83 1.14
CA ILE A 148 13.99 9.53 1.42
C ILE A 148 14.75 8.81 2.54
N LEU A 149 16.08 8.77 2.44
CA LEU A 149 16.92 8.09 3.42
C LEU A 149 16.90 8.78 4.79
N GLU A 150 16.80 10.11 4.83
CA GLU A 150 16.69 10.88 6.07
C GLU A 150 15.35 10.65 6.78
N GLU A 151 14.25 10.59 6.02
CA GLU A 151 12.93 10.31 6.56
C GLU A 151 12.82 8.87 7.06
N LEU A 152 13.35 7.92 6.29
CA LEU A 152 13.40 6.52 6.71
C LEU A 152 14.31 6.32 7.93
N ARG A 153 15.43 7.07 8.05
CA ARG A 153 16.34 7.01 9.22
C ARG A 153 15.63 7.32 10.53
N LYS A 154 14.60 8.17 10.54
CA LYS A 154 13.79 8.46 11.74
C LYS A 154 13.06 7.24 12.30
N PHE A 155 12.90 6.19 11.49
CA PHE A 155 12.28 4.93 11.88
C PHE A 155 13.28 3.89 12.36
N THR A 156 14.60 4.16 12.26
CA THR A 156 15.63 3.28 12.82
C THR A 156 15.42 3.12 14.32
N GLY A 157 15.33 1.88 14.80
CA GLY A 157 15.09 1.54 16.20
C GLY A 157 13.62 1.57 16.64
N LYS A 158 12.67 1.99 15.80
CA LYS A 158 11.23 1.91 16.12
C LYS A 158 10.72 0.49 15.90
N GLU A 159 9.78 0.07 16.75
CA GLU A 159 9.04 -1.18 16.57
C GLU A 159 7.95 -1.00 15.49
N MET A 160 8.00 -1.85 14.47
CA MET A 160 7.10 -1.85 13.33
C MET A 160 6.33 -3.17 13.32
N LYS A 161 5.01 -3.08 13.13
CA LYS A 161 4.15 -4.25 12.93
C LYS A 161 4.16 -4.64 11.46
N VAL A 162 4.79 -5.76 11.14
CA VAL A 162 4.97 -6.21 9.77
C VAL A 162 4.57 -7.67 9.63
N ARG A 163 4.27 -8.07 8.41
CA ARG A 163 3.99 -9.46 8.06
C ARG A 163 5.01 -9.96 7.06
N ILE A 164 5.32 -11.24 7.09
CA ILE A 164 6.13 -11.88 6.04
C ILE A 164 5.30 -11.93 4.75
N LEU A 165 5.73 -11.17 3.74
CA LEU A 165 5.17 -11.22 2.40
C LEU A 165 5.82 -12.36 1.62
N ASP A 166 7.15 -12.44 1.69
CA ASP A 166 7.90 -13.48 1.00
C ASP A 166 9.17 -13.91 1.75
N LEU A 167 9.69 -15.07 1.38
CA LEU A 167 10.87 -15.68 1.99
C LEU A 167 11.81 -16.16 0.88
N ASP A 168 13.02 -15.62 0.87
CA ASP A 168 14.10 -16.01 -0.04
C ASP A 168 15.09 -16.89 0.73
N GLU A 169 14.89 -18.20 0.66
CA GLU A 169 15.79 -19.19 1.27
C GLU A 169 17.18 -19.23 0.66
N LYS A 170 17.33 -18.79 -0.61
CA LYS A 170 18.62 -18.85 -1.30
C LYS A 170 19.56 -17.75 -0.83
N GLU A 171 19.05 -16.53 -0.68
CA GLU A 171 19.81 -15.40 -0.14
C GLU A 171 19.74 -15.31 1.38
N GLY A 172 18.85 -16.09 2.00
CA GLY A 172 18.61 -16.07 3.42
C GLY A 172 17.95 -14.77 3.90
N LYS A 173 17.02 -14.23 3.11
CA LYS A 173 16.36 -12.95 3.35
C LYS A 173 14.84 -13.10 3.48
N LEU A 174 14.24 -12.29 4.36
CA LEU A 174 12.79 -12.17 4.49
C LEU A 174 12.29 -10.88 3.85
N ILE A 175 11.19 -10.92 3.11
CA ILE A 175 10.52 -9.73 2.61
C ILE A 175 9.31 -9.47 3.49
N PHE A 176 9.30 -8.29 4.11
CA PHE A 176 8.24 -7.88 5.01
C PHE A 176 7.32 -6.83 4.36
N SER A 177 6.07 -6.79 4.82
CA SER A 177 5.08 -5.78 4.44
C SER A 177 4.33 -5.29 5.67
N GLU A 178 4.33 -3.98 5.90
CA GLU A 178 3.52 -3.32 6.92
C GLU A 178 2.06 -3.21 6.44
N ARG A 179 1.88 -2.94 5.14
CA ARG A 179 0.56 -2.83 4.50
C ARG A 179 -0.27 -4.11 4.64
N GLU A 180 0.34 -5.28 4.44
CA GLU A 180 -0.36 -6.56 4.61
C GLU A 180 -0.70 -6.88 6.08
N ALA A 181 0.09 -6.37 7.04
CA ALA A 181 -0.21 -6.53 8.47
C ALA A 181 -1.45 -5.73 8.90
N GLN A 182 -1.70 -4.59 8.26
CA GLN A 182 -2.84 -3.72 8.54
C GLN A 182 -4.08 -4.08 7.72
N LYS A 183 -3.94 -4.86 6.65
CA LYS A 183 -5.02 -5.16 5.70
C LYS A 183 -6.27 -5.77 6.34
N GLU A 184 -6.09 -6.74 7.25
CA GLU A 184 -7.21 -7.38 7.95
C GLU A 184 -7.92 -6.42 8.91
N ALA A 185 -7.16 -5.56 9.60
CA ALA A 185 -7.71 -4.52 10.45
C ALA A 185 -8.44 -3.43 9.63
N ILE A 186 -7.87 -3.03 8.49
CA ILE A 186 -8.48 -2.11 7.53
C ILE A 186 -9.78 -2.72 7.00
N GLN A 187 -9.80 -3.99 6.58
CA GLN A 187 -11.01 -4.67 6.11
C GLN A 187 -12.12 -4.70 7.16
N GLN A 188 -11.77 -5.02 8.41
CA GLN A 188 -12.72 -4.99 9.51
C GLN A 188 -13.24 -3.58 9.77
N ALA A 189 -12.38 -2.57 9.77
CA ALA A 189 -12.78 -1.18 9.96
C ALA A 189 -13.66 -0.68 8.80
N VAL A 190 -13.32 -1.00 7.55
CA VAL A 190 -14.12 -0.70 6.35
C VAL A 190 -15.50 -1.37 6.44
N ALA A 191 -15.61 -2.57 6.99
CA ALA A 191 -16.89 -3.26 7.17
C ALA A 191 -17.84 -2.57 8.16
N HIS A 192 -17.34 -1.68 9.03
CA HIS A 192 -18.19 -0.87 9.90
C HIS A 192 -18.82 0.32 9.18
N TYR A 193 -18.31 0.69 8.01
CA TYR A 193 -18.80 1.82 7.22
C TYR A 193 -19.73 1.35 6.11
N GLN A 194 -20.80 2.11 5.88
CA GLN A 194 -21.78 1.85 4.83
C GLN A 194 -21.81 2.98 3.81
N ILE A 195 -22.29 2.65 2.60
CA ILE A 195 -22.54 3.65 1.57
C ILE A 195 -23.63 4.61 2.08
N GLY A 196 -23.35 5.91 2.02
CA GLY A 196 -24.21 6.96 2.56
C GLY A 196 -23.74 7.54 3.90
N ASP A 197 -22.78 6.90 4.58
CA ASP A 197 -22.25 7.43 5.83
C ASP A 197 -21.44 8.72 5.59
N THR A 198 -21.62 9.68 6.48
CA THR A 198 -20.81 10.91 6.50
C THR A 198 -19.63 10.71 7.42
N ILE A 199 -18.42 10.84 6.87
CA ILE A 199 -17.16 10.72 7.60
C ILE A 199 -16.44 12.07 7.63
N GLU A 200 -15.67 12.29 8.69
CA GLU A 200 -14.75 13.41 8.80
C GLU A 200 -13.31 12.88 8.70
N GLY A 201 -12.52 13.50 7.83
CA GLY A 201 -11.17 13.05 7.54
C GLY A 201 -10.23 14.19 7.18
N GLU A 202 -8.94 13.94 7.32
CA GLU A 202 -7.87 14.90 7.04
C GLU A 202 -7.30 14.64 5.64
N ILE A 203 -7.15 15.69 4.84
CA ILE A 203 -6.56 15.58 3.51
C ILE A 203 -5.08 15.30 3.65
N THR A 204 -4.66 14.14 3.18
CA THR A 204 -3.25 13.78 3.22
C THR A 204 -2.56 14.16 1.91
N GLY A 205 -3.25 14.17 0.79
CA GLY A 205 -2.60 14.44 -0.50
C GLY A 205 -3.58 14.95 -1.55
N LEU A 206 -3.04 15.70 -2.50
CA LEU A 206 -3.74 16.22 -3.66
C LEU A 206 -3.07 15.65 -4.91
N ALA A 207 -3.87 15.24 -5.88
CA ALA A 207 -3.43 14.87 -7.22
C ALA A 207 -4.37 15.50 -8.24
N ASP A 208 -3.93 15.61 -9.49
CA ASP A 208 -4.71 16.27 -10.56
C ASP A 208 -6.08 15.63 -10.81
N PHE A 209 -6.24 14.34 -10.44
CA PHE A 209 -7.48 13.59 -10.62
C PHE A 209 -8.34 13.46 -9.34
N GLY A 210 -7.85 13.92 -8.19
CA GLY A 210 -8.58 13.74 -6.94
C GLY A 210 -7.82 14.08 -5.65
N VAL A 211 -8.52 13.91 -4.54
CA VAL A 211 -8.09 14.28 -3.19
C VAL A 211 -8.06 13.02 -2.32
N PHE A 212 -6.95 12.80 -1.63
CA PHE A 212 -6.77 11.68 -0.71
C PHE A 212 -7.06 12.14 0.71
N VAL A 213 -8.05 11.52 1.33
CA VAL A 213 -8.54 11.84 2.67
C VAL A 213 -8.30 10.66 3.59
N LYS A 214 -7.64 10.87 4.71
CA LYS A 214 -7.46 9.88 5.75
C LYS A 214 -8.52 10.07 6.84
N PHE A 215 -9.18 9.00 7.23
CA PHE A 215 -10.21 9.00 8.27
C PHE A 215 -10.16 7.72 9.10
N GLY A 216 -10.98 7.63 10.14
CA GLY A 216 -11.06 6.42 10.98
C GLY A 216 -9.93 6.29 12.02
N GLY A 217 -9.24 7.40 12.36
CA GLY A 217 -8.36 7.51 13.53
C GLY A 217 -7.33 6.37 13.64
N GLU A 218 -7.63 5.39 14.50
CA GLU A 218 -6.78 4.23 14.83
C GLU A 218 -6.48 3.30 13.64
N PHE A 219 -7.35 3.22 12.63
CA PHE A 219 -7.17 2.32 11.48
C PHE A 219 -6.64 3.01 10.22
N ALA A 220 -6.43 4.33 10.27
CA ALA A 220 -5.84 5.11 9.18
C ALA A 220 -6.45 4.78 7.80
N LEU A 221 -7.78 4.70 7.70
CA LEU A 221 -8.48 4.39 6.44
C LEU A 221 -8.26 5.49 5.41
N GLU A 222 -8.12 5.10 4.14
CA GLU A 222 -7.91 6.01 3.02
C GLU A 222 -9.16 6.10 2.15
N GLY A 223 -9.60 7.33 1.92
CA GLY A 223 -10.68 7.69 1.04
C GLY A 223 -10.19 8.52 -0.14
N LEU A 224 -10.72 8.25 -1.32
CA LEU A 224 -10.46 9.02 -2.53
C LEU A 224 -11.70 9.81 -2.92
N ILE A 225 -11.54 11.13 -3.08
CA ILE A 225 -12.54 12.01 -3.69
C ILE A 225 -12.10 12.29 -5.12
N HIS A 226 -12.89 11.89 -6.10
CA HIS A 226 -12.62 12.22 -7.50
C HIS A 226 -12.85 13.71 -7.75
N ILE A 227 -12.14 14.33 -8.69
CA ILE A 227 -12.28 15.78 -8.96
C ILE A 227 -13.73 16.19 -9.27
N SER A 228 -14.49 15.32 -9.94
CA SER A 228 -15.91 15.53 -10.26
C SER A 228 -16.87 15.38 -9.07
N GLU A 229 -16.39 14.90 -7.94
CA GLU A 229 -17.15 14.68 -6.69
C GLU A 229 -16.83 15.74 -5.63
N ILE A 230 -15.96 16.71 -5.92
CA ILE A 230 -15.60 17.82 -5.03
C ILE A 230 -16.71 18.88 -4.99
N ASP A 231 -17.25 19.24 -6.16
CA ASP A 231 -18.30 20.25 -6.29
C ASP A 231 -19.24 19.93 -7.48
N TYR A 232 -20.42 20.54 -7.48
CA TYR A 232 -21.32 20.54 -8.63
C TYR A 232 -20.79 21.45 -9.76
N ALA A 233 -19.97 22.45 -9.42
CA ALA A 233 -19.26 23.28 -10.40
C ALA A 233 -18.08 22.54 -11.05
N LEU A 234 -17.67 22.98 -12.24
CA LEU A 234 -16.47 22.46 -12.90
C LEU A 234 -15.24 22.86 -12.07
N VAL A 235 -14.63 21.89 -11.41
CA VAL A 235 -13.39 22.06 -10.64
C VAL A 235 -12.22 21.78 -11.59
N ASP A 236 -11.51 22.82 -12.01
CA ASP A 236 -10.29 22.69 -12.82
C ASP A 236 -9.04 22.40 -11.96
N ASP A 237 -9.04 22.82 -10.69
CA ASP A 237 -7.92 22.61 -9.78
C ASP A 237 -8.42 22.29 -8.37
N PRO A 238 -8.21 21.05 -7.87
CA PRO A 238 -8.66 20.65 -6.53
C PRO A 238 -7.93 21.42 -5.42
N SER A 239 -6.71 21.91 -5.66
CA SER A 239 -5.88 22.63 -4.68
C SER A 239 -6.46 23.98 -4.26
N LYS A 240 -7.40 24.52 -5.05
CA LYS A 240 -8.12 25.76 -4.71
C LYS A 240 -9.27 25.54 -3.74
N TYR A 241 -9.76 24.31 -3.63
CA TYR A 241 -10.93 23.96 -2.83
C TYR A 241 -10.56 23.27 -1.52
N VAL A 242 -9.40 22.61 -1.48
CA VAL A 242 -8.96 21.80 -0.35
C VAL A 242 -7.45 21.93 -0.16
N GLN A 243 -6.99 22.01 1.09
CA GLN A 243 -5.56 22.05 1.42
C GLN A 243 -5.07 20.77 2.09
N VAL A 244 -3.82 20.39 1.83
CA VAL A 244 -3.18 19.27 2.55
C VAL A 244 -3.10 19.61 4.05
N GLY A 245 -3.59 18.69 4.89
CA GLY A 245 -3.71 18.85 6.34
C GLY A 245 -5.05 19.42 6.82
N GLU A 246 -5.94 19.82 5.91
CA GLU A 246 -7.27 20.31 6.27
C GLU A 246 -8.23 19.15 6.59
N ARG A 247 -9.13 19.36 7.56
CA ARG A 247 -10.20 18.41 7.89
C ARG A 247 -11.47 18.73 7.12
N ILE A 248 -11.96 17.75 6.37
CA ILE A 248 -13.18 17.85 5.57
C ILE A 248 -14.16 16.76 5.94
N LYS A 249 -15.44 17.06 5.79
CA LYS A 249 -16.53 16.08 5.87
C LYS A 249 -16.90 15.62 4.48
N ALA A 250 -16.95 14.32 4.24
CA ALA A 250 -17.34 13.74 2.96
C ALA A 250 -18.28 12.54 3.19
N GLN A 251 -19.12 12.23 2.22
CA GLN A 251 -20.02 11.08 2.27
C GLN A 251 -19.44 9.91 1.47
N ILE A 252 -19.59 8.69 1.99
CA ILE A 252 -19.17 7.47 1.29
C ILE A 252 -20.14 7.18 0.15
N ILE A 253 -19.63 7.19 -1.08
CA ILE A 253 -20.41 6.86 -2.29
C ILE A 253 -20.19 5.43 -2.76
N ASN A 254 -19.01 4.86 -2.49
CA ASN A 254 -18.66 3.50 -2.92
C ASN A 254 -17.53 2.95 -2.06
N ILE A 255 -17.48 1.62 -1.90
CA ILE A 255 -16.41 0.91 -1.19
C ILE A 255 -15.98 -0.25 -2.08
N LYS A 256 -14.70 -0.29 -2.47
CA LYS A 256 -14.17 -1.33 -3.36
C LYS A 256 -12.74 -1.71 -2.99
N ASP A 257 -12.49 -3.01 -2.79
CA ASP A 257 -11.16 -3.60 -2.63
C ASP A 257 -10.26 -2.81 -1.64
N ASP A 258 -10.78 -2.59 -0.42
CA ASP A 258 -10.13 -1.83 0.66
C ASP A 258 -9.99 -0.30 0.42
N ARG A 259 -10.53 0.23 -0.67
CA ARG A 259 -10.56 1.67 -0.99
C ARG A 259 -11.97 2.23 -0.82
N ILE A 260 -12.06 3.37 -0.16
CA ILE A 260 -13.33 4.07 0.05
C ILE A 260 -13.39 5.26 -0.92
N PHE A 261 -14.48 5.38 -1.66
CA PHE A 261 -14.75 6.53 -2.52
C PHE A 261 -15.67 7.48 -1.78
N LEU A 262 -15.24 8.74 -1.72
CA LEU A 262 -15.89 9.80 -0.98
C LEU A 262 -16.39 10.87 -1.93
N SER A 263 -17.47 11.55 -1.55
CA SER A 263 -18.02 12.69 -2.27
C SER A 263 -18.31 13.85 -1.33
N LEU A 264 -17.85 15.04 -1.71
CA LEU A 264 -18.21 16.31 -1.06
C LEU A 264 -19.54 16.84 -1.62
N LYS A 265 -19.80 16.56 -2.89
CA LYS A 265 -21.02 16.90 -3.61
C LYS A 265 -22.27 16.32 -2.94
N ALA A 266 -22.20 15.09 -2.46
CA ALA A 266 -23.36 14.43 -1.86
C ALA A 266 -23.82 15.04 -0.52
N LEU A 267 -22.95 15.81 0.16
CA LEU A 267 -23.30 16.58 1.35
C LEU A 267 -23.92 17.95 1.06
N LYS A 268 -23.71 18.46 -0.16
CA LYS A 268 -24.30 19.71 -0.62
C LYS A 268 -25.69 19.44 -1.19
N PRO A 269 -26.70 20.27 -0.88
CA PRO A 269 -28.03 20.12 -1.47
C PRO A 269 -27.91 20.15 -2.99
N ASP A 270 -28.55 19.21 -3.69
CA ASP A 270 -28.51 19.17 -5.16
C ASP A 270 -29.10 20.49 -5.68
N PRO A 271 -28.31 21.35 -6.35
CA PRO A 271 -28.81 22.61 -6.88
C PRO A 271 -29.94 22.38 -7.88
N TRP A 272 -30.04 21.19 -8.51
CA TRP A 272 -31.14 20.80 -9.39
C TRP A 272 -32.48 20.59 -8.68
N SER A 273 -32.47 20.20 -7.41
CA SER A 273 -33.72 20.10 -6.62
C SER A 273 -34.37 21.47 -6.46
N LEU A 274 -33.56 22.53 -6.34
CA LEU A 274 -34.00 23.93 -6.22
C LEU A 274 -34.22 24.60 -7.58
N VAL A 275 -33.79 24.01 -8.70
CA VAL A 275 -34.00 24.58 -10.04
C VAL A 275 -35.49 24.77 -10.31
N SER A 276 -36.32 23.80 -9.94
CA SER A 276 -37.77 23.86 -10.15
C SER A 276 -38.46 25.00 -9.39
N GLU A 277 -37.87 25.45 -8.28
CA GLU A 277 -38.38 26.56 -7.46
C GLU A 277 -37.75 27.91 -7.84
N THR A 278 -36.48 27.90 -8.24
CA THR A 278 -35.68 29.11 -8.54
C THR A 278 -35.87 29.59 -9.97
N TYR A 279 -36.01 28.65 -10.92
CA TYR A 279 -36.07 28.93 -12.35
C TYR A 279 -37.44 28.57 -12.92
N GLN A 280 -38.17 29.59 -13.39
CA GLN A 280 -39.45 29.41 -14.05
C GLN A 280 -39.28 29.42 -15.56
N LYS A 281 -40.03 28.57 -16.25
CA LYS A 281 -40.11 28.59 -17.72
C LYS A 281 -40.55 29.98 -18.18
N GLN A 282 -39.97 30.46 -19.28
CA GLN A 282 -40.23 31.76 -19.91
C GLN A 282 -39.76 33.00 -19.10
N ASN A 283 -39.05 32.83 -17.98
CA ASN A 283 -38.37 33.94 -17.32
C ASN A 283 -36.92 34.07 -17.81
N SER A 284 -36.43 35.32 -17.81
CA SER A 284 -35.07 35.67 -18.19
C SER A 284 -34.13 35.69 -16.99
N TYR A 285 -32.98 35.04 -17.11
CA TYR A 285 -31.94 34.99 -16.10
C TYR A 285 -30.59 35.35 -16.70
N THR A 286 -29.73 36.00 -15.91
CA THR A 286 -28.36 36.32 -16.33
C THR A 286 -27.47 35.10 -16.15
N GLY A 287 -26.77 34.71 -17.21
CA GLY A 287 -25.84 33.58 -17.19
C GLY A 287 -24.55 33.89 -17.95
N LYS A 288 -23.45 33.29 -17.48
CA LYS A 288 -22.10 33.46 -18.04
C LYS A 288 -21.80 32.38 -19.07
N VAL A 289 -21.39 32.75 -20.28
CA VAL A 289 -21.04 31.80 -21.34
C VAL A 289 -19.69 31.14 -21.01
N ILE A 290 -19.67 29.82 -20.77
CA ILE A 290 -18.43 29.08 -20.49
C ILE A 290 -17.76 28.64 -21.79
N LYS A 291 -18.55 28.16 -22.77
CA LYS A 291 -18.00 27.56 -23.99
C LYS A 291 -19.01 27.63 -25.12
N ILE A 292 -18.51 27.75 -26.36
CA ILE A 292 -19.34 27.74 -27.55
C ILE A 292 -18.92 26.54 -28.42
N ASN A 293 -19.87 25.64 -28.67
CA ASN A 293 -19.70 24.46 -29.51
C ASN A 293 -20.63 24.53 -30.74
N PRO A 294 -20.46 23.67 -31.76
CA PRO A 294 -21.34 23.64 -32.93
C PRO A 294 -22.83 23.40 -32.61
N ILE A 295 -23.11 22.78 -31.46
CA ILE A 295 -24.47 22.47 -31.00
C ILE A 295 -25.12 23.69 -30.32
N GLY A 296 -24.33 24.64 -29.81
CA GLY A 296 -24.82 25.81 -29.09
C GLY A 296 -23.82 26.40 -28.09
N ALA A 297 -24.23 27.47 -27.42
CA ALA A 297 -23.47 28.11 -26.34
C ALA A 297 -23.83 27.48 -24.99
N PHE A 298 -22.83 27.03 -24.24
CA PHE A 298 -22.94 26.57 -22.86
C PHE A 298 -22.86 27.77 -21.91
N VAL A 299 -23.90 27.94 -21.11
CA VAL A 299 -24.08 29.05 -20.18
C VAL A 299 -24.19 28.52 -18.75
N SER A 300 -23.53 29.18 -17.81
CA SER A 300 -23.63 28.93 -16.37
C SER A 300 -24.47 30.01 -15.70
N PHE A 301 -25.52 29.64 -14.96
CA PHE A 301 -26.34 30.61 -14.22
C PHE A 301 -25.94 30.72 -12.75
N ASN A 302 -25.60 29.59 -12.12
CA ASN A 302 -25.17 29.53 -10.73
C ASN A 302 -24.30 28.27 -10.51
N GLN A 303 -23.65 28.15 -9.35
CA GLN A 303 -22.76 27.03 -8.99
C GLN A 303 -23.44 25.66 -9.23
N GLY A 304 -23.13 25.02 -10.36
CA GLY A 304 -23.65 23.69 -10.75
C GLY A 304 -24.87 23.66 -11.67
N ILE A 305 -25.40 24.81 -12.13
CA ILE A 305 -26.55 24.88 -13.05
C ILE A 305 -26.07 25.38 -14.42
N TYR A 306 -26.21 24.49 -15.40
CA TYR A 306 -25.79 24.72 -16.78
C TYR A 306 -26.99 24.75 -17.72
N GLY A 307 -26.93 25.63 -18.72
CA GLY A 307 -27.87 25.66 -19.82
C GLY A 307 -27.17 25.68 -21.17
N ILE A 308 -27.89 25.21 -22.18
CA ILE A 308 -27.47 25.21 -23.57
C ILE A 308 -28.39 26.17 -24.32
N CYS A 309 -27.80 27.16 -24.98
CA CYS A 309 -28.48 27.99 -25.96
C CYS A 309 -28.19 27.40 -27.35
N PRO A 310 -29.15 26.71 -27.99
CA PRO A 310 -28.93 26.08 -29.28
C PRO A 310 -28.62 27.11 -30.36
N VAL A 311 -27.80 26.75 -31.34
CA VAL A 311 -27.53 27.62 -32.50
C VAL A 311 -28.80 27.92 -33.32
N ALA A 312 -29.83 27.08 -33.19
CA ALA A 312 -31.15 27.28 -33.81
C ALA A 312 -31.79 28.63 -33.44
N THR A 313 -31.54 29.11 -32.22
CA THR A 313 -32.00 30.42 -31.73
C THR A 313 -31.42 31.58 -32.56
N PHE A 314 -30.23 31.37 -33.14
CA PHE A 314 -29.53 32.34 -33.98
C PHE A 314 -29.69 32.04 -35.48
N LYS A 315 -30.86 31.51 -35.88
CA LYS A 315 -31.16 31.10 -37.26
C LYS A 315 -30.21 30.02 -37.81
N GLY A 316 -29.56 29.25 -36.93
CA GLY A 316 -28.65 28.17 -37.32
C GLY A 316 -27.26 28.63 -37.77
N ASP A 317 -26.90 29.90 -37.55
CA ASP A 317 -25.60 30.45 -37.92
C ASP A 317 -24.63 30.49 -36.72
N LEU A 318 -23.56 29.69 -36.82
CA LEU A 318 -22.52 29.60 -35.79
C LEU A 318 -21.65 30.85 -35.73
N ASP A 319 -21.45 31.55 -36.84
CA ASP A 319 -20.67 32.78 -36.89
C ASP A 319 -21.45 33.93 -36.25
N ALA A 320 -22.77 34.00 -36.46
CA ALA A 320 -23.65 34.93 -35.77
C ALA A 320 -23.66 34.70 -34.25
N LEU A 321 -23.70 33.44 -33.81
CA LEU A 321 -23.62 33.05 -32.41
C LEU A 321 -22.32 33.57 -31.75
N LYS A 322 -21.17 33.38 -32.42
CA LYS A 322 -19.86 33.83 -31.92
C LYS A 322 -19.68 35.35 -31.93
N GLN A 323 -20.38 36.05 -32.82
CA GLN A 323 -20.38 37.52 -32.85
C GLN A 323 -21.22 38.13 -31.74
N ILE A 324 -22.34 37.48 -31.37
CA ILE A 324 -23.28 37.99 -30.37
C ILE A 324 -22.88 37.55 -28.96
N LEU A 325 -22.48 36.30 -28.79
CA LEU A 325 -22.06 35.73 -27.50
C LEU A 325 -20.54 35.59 -27.43
N SER A 326 -19.93 36.29 -26.50
CA SER A 326 -18.52 36.11 -26.15
C SER A 326 -18.38 35.11 -25.01
N VAL A 327 -17.39 34.23 -25.12
CA VAL A 327 -16.96 33.37 -24.01
C VAL A 327 -16.52 34.24 -22.83
N ASP A 328 -16.84 33.80 -21.62
CA ASP A 328 -16.56 34.48 -20.36
C ASP A 328 -17.39 35.76 -20.10
N ARG A 329 -18.40 36.06 -20.92
CA ARG A 329 -19.35 37.18 -20.71
C ARG A 329 -20.72 36.72 -20.24
N GLU A 330 -21.40 37.63 -19.53
CA GLU A 330 -22.75 37.43 -19.01
C GLU A 330 -23.81 38.00 -19.97
N TYR A 331 -24.83 37.21 -20.25
CA TYR A 331 -25.97 37.57 -21.09
C TYR A 331 -27.29 37.17 -20.43
N SER A 332 -28.38 37.82 -20.84
CA SER A 332 -29.72 37.45 -20.37
C SER A 332 -30.32 36.37 -21.28
N PHE A 333 -30.70 35.25 -20.68
CA PHE A 333 -31.26 34.09 -21.35
C PHE A 333 -32.62 33.74 -20.78
N THR A 334 -33.58 33.48 -21.65
CA THR A 334 -34.90 32.98 -21.29
C THR A 334 -34.88 31.46 -21.25
N ILE A 335 -35.41 30.87 -20.19
CA ILE A 335 -35.45 29.40 -20.06
C ILE A 335 -36.67 28.87 -20.81
N THR A 336 -36.44 28.16 -21.91
CA THR A 336 -37.51 27.57 -22.72
C THR A 336 -37.95 26.24 -22.14
N GLU A 337 -36.99 25.38 -21.81
CA GLU A 337 -37.24 24.05 -21.25
C GLU A 337 -36.25 23.71 -20.15
N ILE A 338 -36.69 22.87 -19.21
CA ILE A 338 -35.88 22.38 -18.09
C ILE A 338 -35.80 20.87 -18.26
N ASP A 339 -34.60 20.37 -18.59
CA ASP A 339 -34.33 18.94 -18.74
C ASP A 339 -33.72 18.41 -17.44
N ASN A 340 -34.59 17.87 -16.58
CA ASN A 340 -34.19 17.25 -15.31
C ASN A 340 -33.45 15.91 -15.50
N THR A 341 -33.54 15.28 -16.68
CA THR A 341 -32.89 14.00 -16.96
C THR A 341 -31.41 14.21 -17.24
N GLU A 342 -31.10 15.16 -18.12
CA GLU A 342 -29.72 15.51 -18.45
C GLU A 342 -29.12 16.62 -17.58
N LYS A 343 -29.88 17.11 -16.58
CA LYS A 343 -29.46 18.20 -15.69
C LYS A 343 -28.93 19.38 -16.52
N ARG A 344 -29.73 19.85 -17.47
CA ARG A 344 -29.44 21.02 -18.33
C ARG A 344 -30.68 21.86 -18.61
N LEU A 345 -30.50 23.17 -18.75
CA LEU A 345 -31.56 24.12 -19.15
C LEU A 345 -31.48 24.38 -20.65
N MET A 346 -32.60 24.38 -21.36
CA MET A 346 -32.64 24.92 -22.73
C MET A 346 -32.94 26.40 -22.69
N LEU A 347 -32.09 27.16 -23.37
CA LEU A 347 -32.05 28.60 -23.30
C LEU A 347 -32.34 29.23 -24.65
N GLU A 348 -33.01 30.37 -24.59
CA GLU A 348 -33.17 31.28 -25.71
C GLU A 348 -32.47 32.60 -25.36
N TYR A 349 -31.70 33.14 -26.30
CA TYR A 349 -31.07 34.44 -26.13
C TYR A 349 -32.14 35.54 -26.15
N HIS A 350 -32.15 36.38 -25.11
CA HIS A 350 -33.10 37.48 -25.00
C HIS A 350 -32.43 38.83 -25.31
N SER A 351 -31.42 39.22 -24.52
CA SER A 351 -30.71 40.49 -24.69
C SER A 351 -29.38 40.54 -23.90
N GLU A 352 -28.55 41.55 -24.18
CA GLU A 352 -27.46 41.93 -23.28
C GLU A 352 -28.03 42.53 -21.98
N PRO A 353 -27.44 42.25 -20.80
CA PRO A 353 -27.94 42.77 -19.54
C PRO A 353 -27.86 44.31 -19.54
N GLY A 354 -29.02 44.98 -19.47
CA GLY A 354 -29.11 46.43 -19.35
C GLY A 354 -29.46 47.22 -20.62
N LYS A 355 -30.07 46.59 -21.64
CA LYS A 355 -30.68 47.28 -22.79
C LYS A 355 -32.16 46.95 -22.97
#